data_AF-A0A7W7GK29-F1
#
_entry.id   AF-A0A7W7GK29-F1
#
_cell.length_a   1.000
_cell.length_b   1.000
_cell.length_c   1.000
_cell.angle_alpha   90.00
_cell.angle_beta   90.00
_cell.angle_gamma   90.00
#
_symmetry.space_group_name_H-M   'P 1'
#
loop_
_entity.id
_entity.type
_entity.pdbx_description
1 polymer ?
#
loop_
_entity_poly.entity_id
_entity_poly.type
_entity_poly.pdbx_seq_one_letter_code
_entity_poly.pdbx_strand_id
1 'polypeptide(L)'
;MSDANIRIPAEARDRLAEIAAEEGLSLRAYLARLAETLLTPTERNERAEKARAVLREWNGYAPSEHEQDELDAELDRRLAEADAA
;
A
#
# COMPACT_ATOMS: atom_id res chain seq x y z
N MET A 1 -0.37 -4.18 -24.09
CA MET A 1 -0.91 -3.17 -23.16
C MET A 1 -0.95 -1.84 -23.89
N SER A 2 -2.10 -1.19 -23.97
CA SER A 2 -2.24 0.13 -24.59
C SER A 2 -1.64 1.19 -23.69
N ASP A 3 -0.86 2.10 -24.27
CA ASP A 3 -0.32 3.23 -23.52
C ASP A 3 -1.44 4.22 -23.18
N ALA A 4 -1.45 4.68 -21.92
CA ALA A 4 -2.37 5.70 -21.43
C ALA A 4 -1.64 7.03 -21.27
N ASN A 5 -2.24 8.12 -21.78
CA ASN A 5 -1.71 9.46 -21.59
C ASN A 5 -2.30 10.07 -20.32
N ILE A 6 -1.47 10.30 -19.31
CA ILE A 6 -1.85 10.89 -18.03
C ILE A 6 -1.35 12.33 -17.98
N ARG A 7 -2.24 13.29 -17.68
CA ARG A 7 -1.83 14.67 -17.39
C ARG A 7 -1.48 14.79 -15.92
N ILE A 8 -0.25 15.22 -15.64
CA ILE A 8 0.25 15.50 -14.30
C ILE A 8 0.97 16.85 -14.30
N PRO A 9 1.01 17.57 -13.16
CA PRO A 9 1.85 18.76 -13.02
C PRO A 9 3.32 18.45 -13.34
N ALA A 10 4.01 19.38 -13.99
CA ALA A 10 5.41 19.20 -14.39
C ALA A 10 6.31 18.91 -13.18
N GLU A 11 6.10 19.62 -12.08
CA GLU A 11 6.84 19.42 -10.82
C GLU A 11 6.70 17.98 -10.28
N ALA A 12 5.49 17.44 -10.29
CA ALA A 12 5.24 16.06 -9.85
C ALA A 12 5.92 15.04 -10.78
N ARG A 13 5.88 15.27 -12.10
CA ARG A 13 6.58 14.43 -13.08
C ARG A 13 8.09 14.42 -12.83
N ASP A 14 8.67 15.59 -12.65
CA ASP A 14 10.12 15.77 -12.51
C ASP A 14 10.61 15.12 -11.21
N ARG A 15 9.86 15.31 -10.11
CA ARG A 15 10.15 14.62 -8.85
C ARG A 15 10.09 13.09 -8.96
N LEU A 16 9.06 12.56 -9.64
CA LEU A 16 8.96 11.11 -9.87
C LEU A 16 10.08 10.58 -10.77
N ALA A 17 10.53 11.39 -11.74
CA ALA A 17 11.64 11.01 -12.61
C ALA A 17 12.97 10.95 -11.85
N GLU A 18 13.22 11.86 -10.91
CA GLU A 18 14.37 11.81 -10.01
C GLU A 18 14.36 10.54 -9.15
N ILE A 19 13.23 10.24 -8.50
CA ILE A 19 13.07 9.03 -7.68
C ILE A 19 13.31 7.77 -8.51
N ALA A 20 12.73 7.71 -9.72
CA ALA A 20 12.95 6.59 -10.62
C ALA A 20 14.43 6.44 -10.99
N ALA A 21 15.13 7.55 -11.24
CA ALA A 21 16.55 7.53 -11.59
C ALA A 21 17.45 7.06 -10.44
N GLU A 22 17.14 7.45 -9.19
CA GLU A 22 17.82 6.94 -7.99
C GLU A 22 17.67 5.42 -7.84
N GLU A 23 16.52 4.88 -8.26
CA GLU A 23 16.27 3.43 -8.30
C GLU A 23 16.77 2.75 -9.58
N GLY A 24 17.44 3.48 -10.50
CA GLY A 24 17.92 2.95 -11.77
C GLY A 24 16.82 2.57 -12.77
N LEU A 25 15.60 3.08 -12.57
CA LEU A 25 14.42 2.81 -13.38
C LEU A 25 14.06 3.99 -14.26
N SER A 26 13.40 3.70 -15.38
CA SER A 26 12.70 4.75 -16.12
C SER A 26 11.42 5.14 -15.38
N LEU A 27 10.94 6.38 -15.55
CA LEU A 27 9.67 6.84 -14.97
C LEU A 27 8.50 5.89 -15.28
N ARG A 28 8.43 5.36 -16.51
CA ARG A 28 7.42 4.38 -16.91
C ARG A 28 7.54 3.07 -16.11
N ALA A 29 8.75 2.54 -16.00
CA ALA A 29 8.99 1.29 -15.27
C ALA A 29 8.69 1.46 -13.77
N TYR A 30 9.06 2.61 -13.21
CA TYR A 30 8.73 2.97 -11.84
C TYR A 30 7.22 3.03 -11.60
N LEU A 31 6.47 3.70 -12.49
CA LEU A 31 5.01 3.77 -12.39
C LEU A 31 4.32 2.41 -12.54
N ALA A 32 4.81 1.55 -13.44
CA ALA A 32 4.30 0.19 -13.58
C ALA A 32 4.52 -0.62 -12.30
N ARG A 33 5.74 -0.58 -11.74
CA ARG A 33 6.07 -1.23 -10.47
C ARG A 33 5.21 -0.67 -9.33
N LEU A 34 5.00 0.65 -9.28
CA LEU A 34 4.17 1.28 -8.26
C LEU A 34 2.72 0.81 -8.34
N ALA A 35 2.17 0.66 -9.55
CA ALA A 35 0.83 0.12 -9.75
C ALA A 35 0.72 -1.35 -9.31
N GLU A 36 1.80 -2.13 -9.44
CA GLU A 36 1.83 -3.52 -8.98
C GLU A 36 1.96 -3.65 -7.45
N THR A 37 2.58 -2.66 -6.78
CA THR A 37 2.81 -2.70 -5.32
C THR A 37 1.71 -2.01 -4.52
N LEU A 38 1.09 -0.96 -5.06
CA LEU A 38 0.03 -0.22 -4.38
C LEU A 38 -1.31 -0.93 -4.53
N LEU A 39 -1.71 -1.65 -3.49
CA LEU A 39 -3.08 -2.13 -3.34
C LEU A 39 -4.04 -0.96 -3.09
N THR A 40 -5.15 -0.94 -3.80
CA THR A 40 -6.28 -0.06 -3.51
C THR A 40 -6.90 -0.39 -2.14
N PRO A 41 -7.65 0.52 -1.51
CA PRO A 41 -8.34 0.24 -0.24
C PRO A 41 -9.22 -1.02 -0.30
N THR A 42 -9.91 -1.24 -1.42
CA THR A 42 -10.73 -2.44 -1.65
C THR A 42 -9.88 -3.71 -1.67
N GLU A 43 -8.79 -3.72 -2.43
CA GLU A 43 -7.89 -4.89 -2.52
C GLU A 43 -7.18 -5.16 -1.19
N ARG A 44 -6.86 -4.12 -0.42
CA ARG A 44 -6.35 -4.26 0.96
C ARG A 44 -7.37 -4.96 1.85
N ASN A 45 -8.63 -4.55 1.81
CA ASN A 45 -9.70 -5.19 2.57
C ASN A 45 -9.91 -6.65 2.14
N GLU A 46 -9.93 -6.93 0.83
CA GLU A 46 -10.03 -8.31 0.33
C GLU A 46 -8.86 -9.18 0.81
N ARG A 47 -7.64 -8.63 0.82
CA ARG A 47 -6.45 -9.33 1.33
C ARG A 47 -6.54 -9.56 2.84
N ALA A 48 -7.04 -8.58 3.59
CA ALA A 48 -7.28 -8.70 5.03
C ALA A 48 -8.32 -9.80 5.31
N GLU A 49 -9.43 -9.84 4.58
CA GLU A 49 -10.45 -10.89 4.73
C GLU A 49 -9.91 -12.28 4.38
N LYS A 50 -9.12 -12.42 3.31
CA LYS A 50 -8.44 -13.68 2.98
C LYS A 50 -7.48 -14.11 4.09
N ALA A 51 -6.69 -13.18 4.62
CA ALA A 51 -5.77 -13.46 5.72
C ALA A 51 -6.53 -13.88 6.98
N ARG A 52 -7.63 -13.21 7.32
CA ARG A 52 -8.52 -13.57 8.43
C ARG A 52 -9.12 -14.96 8.25
N ALA A 53 -9.57 -15.31 7.05
CA ALA A 53 -10.08 -16.65 6.76
C ALA A 53 -9.01 -17.74 6.98
N VAL A 54 -7.78 -17.53 6.48
CA VAL A 54 -6.66 -18.45 6.71
C VAL A 54 -6.27 -18.53 8.19
N LEU A 55 -6.24 -17.41 8.90
CA LEU A 55 -5.93 -17.39 10.33
C LEU A 55 -7.00 -18.08 11.17
N ARG A 56 -8.28 -17.92 10.81
CA ARG A 56 -9.39 -18.66 11.43
C ARG A 56 -9.29 -20.16 11.18
N GLU A 57 -8.96 -20.56 9.96
CA GLU A 57 -8.75 -21.98 9.64
C GLU A 57 -7.54 -22.56 10.39
N TRP A 58 -6.46 -21.77 10.49
CA TRP A 58 -5.20 -22.23 11.09
C TRP A 58 -5.20 -22.23 12.62
N ASN A 59 -5.81 -21.25 13.27
CA ASN A 59 -5.71 -21.07 14.71
C ASN A 59 -7.08 -20.99 15.44
N GLY A 60 -8.18 -20.78 14.70
CA GLY A 60 -9.53 -20.61 15.25
C GLY A 60 -9.88 -19.17 15.70
N TYR A 61 -8.91 -18.25 15.73
CA TYR A 61 -9.09 -16.88 16.18
C TYR A 61 -9.78 -16.02 15.12
N ALA A 62 -10.90 -15.47 15.53
CA ALA A 62 -11.78 -14.61 14.76
C ALA A 62 -11.96 -13.31 15.56
N PRO A 63 -11.05 -12.32 15.45
CA PRO A 63 -11.17 -11.09 16.21
C PRO A 63 -12.46 -10.37 15.84
N SER A 64 -13.17 -9.91 16.86
CA SER A 64 -14.36 -9.08 16.74
C SER A 64 -14.03 -7.75 16.07
N GLU A 65 -15.04 -7.06 15.52
CA GLU A 65 -14.86 -5.73 14.94
C GLU A 65 -14.19 -4.75 15.92
N HIS A 66 -14.56 -4.84 17.20
CA HIS A 66 -13.98 -4.00 18.25
C HIS A 66 -12.47 -4.26 18.47
N GLU A 67 -12.06 -5.53 18.49
CA GLU A 67 -10.64 -5.90 18.63
C GLU A 67 -9.83 -5.49 17.39
N GLN A 68 -10.45 -5.43 16.22
CA GLN A 68 -9.81 -4.92 15.00
C GLN A 68 -9.60 -3.41 15.07
N ASP A 69 -10.61 -2.66 15.50
CA ASP A 69 -10.49 -1.20 15.69
C ASP A 69 -9.39 -0.84 16.69
N GLU A 70 -9.27 -1.61 17.78
CA GLU A 70 -8.19 -1.43 18.76
C GLU A 70 -6.80 -1.73 18.17
N LEU A 71 -6.68 -2.78 17.35
CA LEU A 71 -5.43 -3.14 16.69
C LEU A 71 -5.02 -2.12 15.63
N ASP A 72 -5.96 -1.58 14.87
CA ASP A 72 -5.71 -0.54 13.87
C ASP A 72 -5.24 0.76 14.56
N ALA A 73 -5.90 1.15 15.66
CA ALA A 73 -5.48 2.31 16.45
C ALA A 73 -4.08 2.14 17.09
N GLU A 74 -3.73 0.92 17.49
CA GLU A 74 -2.38 0.59 17.98
C GLU A 74 -1.35 0.62 16.86
N LEU A 75 -1.67 0.12 15.66
CA LEU A 75 -0.79 0.17 14.51
C LEU A 75 -0.49 1.62 14.09
N ASP A 76 -1.52 2.46 13.99
CA ASP A 76 -1.39 3.89 13.66
C ASP A 76 -0.50 4.62 14.69
N ARG A 77 -0.65 4.32 15.98
CA ARG A 77 0.20 4.88 17.03
C ARG A 77 1.67 4.50 16.81
N ARG A 78 1.96 3.22 16.54
CA ARG A 78 3.33 2.75 16.32
C ARG A 78 3.97 3.32 15.06
N LEU A 79 3.19 3.49 14.00
CA LEU A 79 3.67 4.15 12.77
C LEU A 79 4.02 5.61 13.04
N ALA A 80 3.17 6.34 13.77
CA ALA A 80 3.45 7.73 14.15
C ALA A 80 4.69 7.84 15.06
N GLU A 81 4.90 6.89 15.98
CA GLU A 81 6.11 6.82 16.80
C GLU A 81 7.37 6.51 15.98
N ALA A 82 7.27 5.65 14.97
CA ALA A 82 8.38 5.31 14.08
C ALA A 82 8.76 6.47 13.13
N ASP A 83 7.79 7.26 12.67
CA ASP A 83 8.04 8.45 11.84
C ASP A 83 8.58 9.64 12.65
N ALA A 84 8.43 9.61 13.98
CA ALA A 84 8.93 10.65 14.90
C ALA A 84 10.35 10.37 15.44
N ALA A 85 10.94 9.21 15.14
CA ALA A 85 12.27 8.76 15.59
C ALA A 85 13.35 8.95 14.52
#